data_AF-A0A496WN38-F1
#
_entry.id   AF-A0A496WN38-F1
#
_cell.length_a   1.000
_cell.length_b   1.000
_cell.length_c   1.000
_cell.angle_alpha   90.00
_cell.angle_beta   90.00
_cell.angle_gamma   90.00
#
_symmetry.space_group_name_H-M   'P 1'
#
loop_
_entity.id
_entity.type
_entity.pdbx_description
1 polymer ?
#
loop_
_entity_poly.entity_id
_entity_poly.type
_entity_poly.pdbx_seq_one_letter_code
_entity_poly.pdbx_strand_id
1 'polypeptide(L)'
;MKQEARQNFNQAQVRRAFDRAADRYEQFAVLQNEVCHRLLEKLEIVTIKPTLILDAGAGTGKAIPALFDRYKKAQVVALDLSENMLEKSSRHG
;
A
#
# COMPACT_ATOMS: atom_id res chain seq x y z
N MET A 1 -7.25 16.91 -31.96
CA MET A 1 -6.26 16.17 -31.15
C MET A 1 -6.16 16.85 -29.80
N LYS A 2 -6.66 16.24 -28.72
CA LYS A 2 -6.57 16.79 -27.36
C LYS A 2 -5.23 16.38 -26.75
N GLN A 3 -4.45 17.36 -26.32
CA GLN A 3 -3.15 17.19 -25.70
C GLN A 3 -3.37 16.74 -24.25
N GLU A 4 -2.93 15.53 -23.91
CA GLU A 4 -2.98 15.01 -22.54
C GLU A 4 -2.07 15.86 -21.64
N ALA A 5 -2.66 16.46 -20.60
CA ALA A 5 -1.92 17.20 -19.61
C ALA A 5 -1.03 16.24 -18.83
N ARG A 6 0.25 16.15 -19.19
CA ARG A 6 1.27 15.47 -18.41
C ARG A 6 1.34 16.14 -17.04
N GLN A 7 0.80 15.48 -16.01
CA GLN A 7 0.99 15.94 -14.64
C GLN A 7 2.48 15.76 -14.27
N ASN A 8 3.23 16.86 -14.25
CA ASN A 8 4.59 16.89 -13.76
C ASN A 8 4.61 16.77 -12.24
N PHE A 9 4.44 15.56 -11.72
CA PHE A 9 4.72 15.28 -10.32
C PHE A 9 6.23 15.20 -10.10
N ASN A 10 6.75 16.08 -9.25
CA ASN A 10 8.12 15.95 -8.76
C ASN A 10 8.18 14.73 -7.82
N GLN A 11 8.57 13.57 -8.37
CA GLN A 11 8.62 12.30 -7.64
C GLN A 11 9.44 12.41 -6.35
N ALA A 12 10.51 13.22 -6.33
CA ALA A 12 11.32 13.43 -5.14
C ALA A 12 10.60 14.27 -4.06
N GLN A 13 9.72 15.20 -4.44
CA GLN A 13 8.85 15.90 -3.47
C GLN A 13 7.75 15.00 -2.93
N VAL A 14 7.16 14.17 -3.80
CA VAL A 14 6.15 13.16 -3.41
C VAL A 14 6.76 12.18 -2.41
N ARG A 15 7.92 11.58 -2.73
CA ARG A 15 8.66 10.70 -1.82
C ARG A 15 8.96 11.38 -0.48
N ARG A 16 9.53 12.58 -0.48
CA ARG A 16 9.86 13.31 0.76
C ARG A 16 8.63 13.68 1.59
N ALA A 17 7.47 13.92 0.97
CA ALA A 17 6.23 14.15 1.68
C ALA A 17 5.74 12.88 2.38
N PHE A 18 5.83 11.72 1.72
CA PHE A 18 5.55 10.43 2.33
C PHE A 18 6.57 10.06 3.42
N ASP A 19 7.87 10.22 3.18
CA ASP A 19 8.94 9.94 4.15
C ASP A 19 8.75 10.73 5.46
N ARG A 20 8.49 12.04 5.34
CA ARG A 20 8.25 12.91 6.51
C ARG A 20 6.93 12.59 7.21
N ALA A 21 5.94 12.14 6.47
CA ALA A 21 4.67 11.76 7.04
C ALA A 21 4.79 10.46 7.84
N ALA A 22 5.71 9.53 7.51
CA ALA A 22 5.79 8.19 8.10
C ALA A 22 5.62 8.14 9.64
N ASP A 23 6.15 9.10 10.39
CA ASP A 23 6.06 9.13 11.86
C ASP A 23 4.79 9.80 12.43
N ARG A 24 4.11 10.64 11.62
CA ARG A 24 2.83 11.30 11.98
C ARG A 24 1.63 10.74 11.22
N TYR A 25 1.86 9.89 10.23
CA TYR A 25 0.85 9.41 9.28
C TYR A 25 -0.17 8.52 9.97
N GLU A 26 0.25 7.69 10.92
CA GLU A 26 -0.67 6.82 11.67
C GLU A 26 -1.79 7.59 12.38
N GLN A 27 -1.57 8.85 12.76
CA GLN A 27 -2.58 9.71 13.39
C GLN A 27 -3.54 10.39 12.40
N PHE A 28 -3.17 10.50 11.12
CA PHE A 28 -3.99 11.13 10.07
C PHE A 28 -4.48 10.14 8.99
N ALA A 29 -4.11 8.86 9.09
CA ALA A 29 -4.40 7.83 8.10
C ALA A 29 -5.85 7.31 8.13
N VAL A 30 -6.80 8.01 8.75
CA VAL A 30 -8.19 7.55 8.91
C VAL A 30 -8.82 7.19 7.57
N LEU A 31 -8.68 8.07 6.56
CA LEU A 31 -9.22 7.81 5.23
C LEU A 31 -8.53 6.61 4.55
N GLN A 32 -7.21 6.52 4.66
CA GLN A 32 -6.42 5.48 4.02
C GLN A 32 -6.68 4.11 4.65
N ASN A 33 -6.84 4.06 5.98
CA ASN A 33 -7.23 2.85 6.70
C ASN A 33 -8.63 2.40 6.29
N GLU A 34 -9.58 3.32 6.19
CA GLU A 34 -10.94 3.01 5.73
C GLU A 34 -10.96 2.49 4.29
N VAL A 35 -10.21 3.15 3.39
CA VAL A 35 -10.07 2.70 1.99
C VAL A 35 -9.43 1.31 1.93
N CYS A 36 -8.34 1.08 2.68
CA CYS A 36 -7.68 -0.22 2.77
C CYS A 36 -8.65 -1.31 3.25
N HIS A 37 -9.39 -1.03 4.33
CA HIS A 37 -10.37 -1.95 4.89
C HIS A 37 -11.44 -2.34 3.85
N ARG A 38 -12.05 -1.36 3.17
CA ARG A 38 -13.05 -1.62 2.13
C ARG A 38 -12.50 -2.38 0.93
N LEU A 39 -11.23 -2.16 0.56
CA LEU A 39 -10.58 -2.92 -0.50
C LEU A 39 -10.35 -4.38 -0.09
N LEU A 40 -9.95 -4.63 1.16
CA LEU A 40 -9.79 -5.97 1.70
C LEU A 40 -11.15 -6.71 1.79
N GLU A 41 -12.23 -6.04 2.21
CA GLU A 41 -13.59 -6.60 2.18
C GLU A 41 -14.00 -7.02 0.77
N LYS A 42 -13.65 -6.23 -0.27
CA LYS A 42 -13.94 -6.61 -1.66
C LYS A 42 -13.23 -7.88 -2.10
N LEU A 43 -12.13 -8.28 -1.46
CA LEU A 43 -11.48 -9.55 -1.73
C LEU A 43 -12.29 -10.74 -1.19
N GLU A 44 -13.33 -10.50 -0.37
CA GLU A 44 -14.23 -11.55 0.13
C GLU A 44 -14.91 -12.35 -0.98
N ILE A 45 -15.30 -11.66 -2.03
CA ILE A 45 -15.99 -12.22 -3.19
C ILE A 45 -15.03 -12.65 -4.30
N VAL A 46 -13.73 -12.39 -4.15
CA VAL A 46 -12.70 -12.78 -5.12
C VAL A 46 -12.27 -14.22 -4.86
N THR A 47 -12.52 -15.10 -5.84
CA THR A 47 -12.32 -16.56 -5.71
C THR A 47 -10.98 -17.07 -6.23
N ILE A 48 -10.14 -16.18 -6.76
CA ILE A 48 -8.81 -16.56 -7.26
C ILE A 48 -7.92 -17.03 -6.11
N LYS A 49 -6.99 -17.94 -6.41
CA LYS A 49 -5.99 -18.46 -5.48
C LYS A 49 -4.60 -18.03 -5.96
N PRO A 50 -4.19 -16.78 -5.69
CA PRO A 50 -2.93 -16.28 -6.19
C PRO A 50 -1.77 -16.99 -5.48
N THR A 51 -0.68 -17.19 -6.19
CA THR A 51 0.61 -17.63 -5.61
C THR A 51 1.51 -16.45 -5.27
N LEU A 52 1.27 -15.29 -5.89
CA LEU A 52 1.99 -14.05 -5.70
C LEU A 52 1.02 -12.86 -5.69
N ILE A 53 1.19 -11.96 -4.73
CA ILE A 53 0.41 -10.73 -4.54
C ILE A 53 1.40 -9.56 -4.50
N LEU A 54 1.13 -8.49 -5.24
CA LEU A 54 1.87 -7.24 -5.18
C LEU A 54 0.99 -6.18 -4.49
N ASP A 55 1.43 -5.67 -3.35
CA ASP A 55 0.84 -4.50 -2.71
C ASP A 55 1.60 -3.25 -3.14
N ALA A 56 1.03 -2.52 -4.10
CA ALA A 56 1.67 -1.36 -4.71
C ALA A 56 1.26 -0.07 -3.99
N GLY A 57 2.25 0.60 -3.38
CA GLY A 57 2.00 1.68 -2.43
C GLY A 57 1.65 1.14 -1.05
N ALA A 58 2.35 0.10 -0.61
CA ALA A 58 2.06 -0.64 0.63
C ALA A 58 2.12 0.22 1.90
N GLY A 59 2.78 1.39 1.85
CA GLY A 59 2.99 2.25 3.00
C GLY A 59 3.62 1.46 4.16
N THR A 60 3.06 1.61 5.36
CA THR A 60 3.52 0.89 6.55
C THR A 60 3.05 -0.58 6.62
N GLY A 61 2.48 -1.15 5.55
CA GLY A 61 2.12 -2.57 5.48
C GLY A 61 0.76 -2.93 6.08
N LYS A 62 -0.20 -2.01 6.16
CA LYS A 62 -1.50 -2.24 6.83
C LYS A 62 -2.33 -3.37 6.20
N ALA A 63 -2.19 -3.62 4.90
CA ALA A 63 -2.92 -4.69 4.21
C ALA A 63 -2.31 -6.08 4.42
N ILE A 64 -1.02 -6.16 4.76
CA ILE A 64 -0.23 -7.40 4.76
C ILE A 64 -0.82 -8.50 5.67
N PRO A 65 -1.19 -8.22 6.93
CA PRO A 65 -1.73 -9.27 7.81
C PRO A 65 -3.01 -9.90 7.24
N ALA A 66 -3.95 -9.07 6.75
CA ALA A 66 -5.19 -9.54 6.16
C ALA A 66 -4.96 -10.33 4.86
N LEU A 67 -3.98 -9.94 4.05
CA LEU A 67 -3.60 -10.67 2.85
C LEU A 67 -3.01 -12.05 3.19
N PHE A 68 -2.18 -12.16 4.23
CA PHE A 68 -1.67 -13.46 4.69
C PHE A 68 -2.74 -14.35 5.29
N ASP A 69 -3.65 -13.79 6.09
CA ASP A 69 -4.77 -14.54 6.68
C ASP A 69 -5.67 -15.15 5.60
N ARG A 70 -5.95 -14.37 4.55
CA ARG A 70 -6.80 -14.77 3.43
C ARG A 70 -6.08 -15.72 2.47
N TYR A 71 -4.84 -15.42 2.11
CA TYR A 71 -4.07 -16.13 1.09
C TYR A 71 -2.82 -16.78 1.69
N LYS A 72 -3.02 -17.71 2.63
CA LYS A 72 -1.95 -18.37 3.41
C LYS A 72 -0.79 -19.00 2.64
N LYS A 73 -0.98 -19.28 1.34
CA LYS A 73 0.04 -19.89 0.46
C LYS A 73 0.64 -18.90 -0.54
N ALA A 74 0.15 -17.67 -0.57
CA ALA A 74 0.64 -16.65 -1.47
C ALA A 74 1.86 -15.96 -0.86
N GLN A 75 2.81 -15.60 -1.71
CA GLN A 75 3.85 -14.64 -1.37
C GLN A 75 3.29 -13.23 -1.55
N VAL A 76 3.58 -12.33 -0.61
CA VAL A 76 3.20 -10.92 -0.67
C VAL A 76 4.46 -10.09 -0.87
N VAL A 77 4.48 -9.28 -1.94
CA VAL A 77 5.54 -8.32 -2.22
C VAL A 77 5.00 -6.92 -1.92
N ALA A 78 5.57 -6.28 -0.90
CA ALA A 78 5.28 -4.88 -0.61
C ALA A 78 6.18 -3.98 -1.47
N LEU A 79 5.57 -3.07 -2.22
CA LEU A 79 6.28 -2.08 -3.02
C LEU A 79 5.87 -0.69 -2.56
N ASP A 80 6.85 0.14 -2.22
CA ASP A 80 6.63 1.56 -1.92
C ASP A 80 7.81 2.39 -2.42
N LEU A 81 7.59 3.68 -2.63
CA LEU A 81 8.65 4.62 -3.00
C LEU A 81 9.46 5.07 -1.78
N SER A 82 8.92 4.95 -0.57
CA SER A 82 9.55 5.33 0.68
C SER A 82 10.23 4.13 1.34
N GLU A 83 11.54 4.21 1.52
CA GLU A 83 12.31 3.19 2.25
C GLU A 83 11.87 3.11 3.72
N ASN A 84 11.58 4.25 4.36
CA ASN A 84 11.08 4.30 5.73
C ASN A 84 9.71 3.61 5.89
N MET A 85 8.84 3.73 4.88
CA MET A 85 7.57 3.01 4.87
C MET A 85 7.79 1.51 4.76
N LEU A 86 8.69 1.06 3.86
CA LEU A 86 9.05 -0.34 3.71
C LEU A 86 9.69 -0.93 4.97
N GLU A 87 10.52 -0.17 5.68
CA GLU A 87 11.10 -0.59 6.98
C GLU A 87 10.02 -0.80 8.06
N LYS A 88 8.94 -0.01 8.04
CA LYS A 88 7.78 -0.25 8.92
C LYS A 88 6.94 -1.43 8.44
N SER A 89 6.79 -1.57 7.12
CA SER A 89 6.05 -2.65 6.47
C SER A 89 6.64 -4.03 6.80
N SER A 90 7.97 -4.16 6.82
CA SER A 90 8.67 -5.42 7.10
C SER A 90 8.43 -5.97 8.52
N ARG A 91 7.71 -5.26 9.39
CA ARG A 91 7.31 -5.73 10.72
C ARG A 91 6.02 -6.57 10.69
N HIS A 92 5.34 -6.64 9.55
CA HIS A 92 4.03 -7.27 9.39
C HIS A 92 4.07 -8.62 8.66
N GLY A 93 5.26 -9.13 8.31
CA GLY A 93 5.45 -10.36 7.56
C GLY A 93 6.81 -11.00 7.81
#